data_AF-A0A3B8WVT6-F1
#
_entry.id   AF-A0A3B8WVT6-F1
#
_cell.length_a   1.000
_cell.length_b   1.000
_cell.length_c   1.000
_cell.angle_alpha   90.00
_cell.angle_beta   90.00
_cell.angle_gamma   90.00
#
_symmetry.space_group_name_H-M   'P 1'
#
loop_
_entity.id
_entity.type
_entity.pdbx_description
1 polymer ?
#
loop_
_entity_poly.entity_id
_entity_poly.type
_entity_poly.pdbx_seq_one_letter_code
_entity_poly.pdbx_strand_id
1 'polypeptide(L)'
;FCHQLKRGATYKPTVAKIARLGHVVVSFEEWATALQFFKETMNFRVSDGLDGFIAFMRCFPNPYHHTFGCGNALPRGGSNGLNHVNFMVTDMDDIGTAIYRMERLGVPVAFGPGRHPPSGSIFFYFLDPDGMTLEYSFGMEEFPETGARKPRVLEARPDSLDYWGAKPAETFASTGVILDATPQLVGTEL
;
A
#
# COMPACT_ATOMS: atom_id res chain seq x y z
N PHE A 1 6.53 29.25 -34.42
CA PHE A 1 6.61 27.91 -33.81
C PHE A 1 7.38 27.90 -32.48
N CYS A 2 7.21 28.91 -31.63
CA CYS A 2 7.68 28.86 -30.23
C CYS A 2 6.64 29.60 -29.39
N HIS A 3 5.54 28.92 -29.09
CA HIS A 3 4.76 29.29 -27.92
C HIS A 3 5.63 28.97 -26.70
N GLN A 4 6.08 30.02 -26.01
CA GLN A 4 6.61 29.91 -24.66
C GLN A 4 5.59 29.11 -23.85
N LEU A 5 5.91 27.87 -23.52
CA LEU A 5 5.18 27.11 -22.52
C LEU A 5 5.22 27.97 -21.25
N LYS A 6 4.06 28.53 -20.86
CA LYS A 6 3.94 29.20 -19.55
C LYS A 6 4.39 28.17 -18.52
N ARG A 7 5.45 28.48 -17.77
CA ARG A 7 5.83 27.67 -16.61
C ARG A 7 4.56 27.44 -15.78
N GLY A 8 4.19 26.18 -15.59
CA GLY A 8 3.06 25.83 -14.73
C GLY A 8 3.26 26.47 -13.35
N ALA A 9 2.19 26.97 -12.75
CA ALA A 9 2.24 27.42 -11.37
C ALA A 9 2.68 26.26 -10.47
N THR A 10 3.37 26.56 -9.37
CA THR A 10 3.67 25.55 -8.35
C THR A 10 2.36 24.91 -7.88
N TYR A 11 2.31 23.58 -7.93
CA TYR A 11 1.18 22.82 -7.40
C TYR A 11 0.93 23.20 -5.94
N LYS A 12 -0.32 23.50 -5.61
CA LYS A 12 -0.78 23.73 -4.24
C LYS A 12 -1.74 22.61 -3.86
N PRO A 13 -1.45 21.80 -2.83
CA PRO A 13 -2.41 20.84 -2.32
C PRO A 13 -3.72 21.54 -1.93
N THR A 14 -4.85 20.99 -2.34
CA THR A 14 -6.18 21.59 -2.10
C THR A 14 -7.03 20.80 -1.11
N VAL A 15 -6.60 19.59 -0.73
CA VAL A 15 -7.38 18.68 0.12
C VAL A 15 -6.50 18.06 1.18
N ALA A 16 -5.52 17.28 0.74
CA ALA A 16 -4.59 16.55 1.58
C ALA A 16 -3.19 16.87 1.09
N LYS A 17 -2.27 17.04 2.03
CA LYS A 17 -0.84 17.21 1.73
C LYS A 17 -0.20 15.84 1.55
N ILE A 18 -0.31 15.29 0.35
CA ILE A 18 0.41 14.06 0.00
C ILE A 18 1.90 14.35 0.02
N ALA A 19 2.62 13.67 0.92
CA ALA A 19 4.06 13.77 1.07
C ALA A 19 4.79 12.88 0.07
N ARG A 20 4.28 11.66 -0.16
CA ARG A 20 4.95 10.64 -0.98
C ARG A 20 4.05 9.47 -1.32
N LEU A 21 4.48 8.67 -2.30
CA LEU A 21 4.09 7.27 -2.41
C LEU A 21 4.65 6.53 -1.18
N GLY A 22 3.78 5.88 -0.40
CA GLY A 22 4.18 5.13 0.78
C GLY A 22 4.54 3.70 0.45
N HIS A 23 3.56 2.94 -0.03
CA HIS A 23 3.75 1.54 -0.39
C HIS A 23 2.81 1.09 -1.51
N VAL A 24 3.13 -0.08 -2.08
CA VAL A 24 2.28 -0.80 -3.03
C VAL A 24 2.08 -2.21 -2.51
N VAL A 25 0.86 -2.72 -2.55
CA VAL A 25 0.56 -4.10 -2.21
C VAL A 25 0.16 -4.86 -3.45
N VAL A 26 0.85 -5.98 -3.70
CA VAL A 26 0.58 -6.88 -4.81
C VAL A 26 0.32 -8.27 -4.25
N SER A 27 -0.75 -8.90 -4.71
CA SER A 27 -1.13 -10.26 -4.36
C SER A 27 -0.59 -11.23 -5.39
N PHE A 28 -0.04 -12.36 -4.92
CA PHE A 28 0.56 -13.38 -5.74
C PHE A 28 -0.12 -14.73 -5.49
N GLU A 29 -0.42 -15.47 -6.56
CA GLU A 29 -0.88 -16.86 -6.50
C GLU A 29 0.25 -17.76 -5.99
N GLU A 30 1.44 -17.64 -6.60
CA GLU A 30 2.69 -18.29 -6.17
C GLU A 30 3.37 -17.51 -5.03
N TRP A 31 2.66 -17.28 -3.93
CA TRP A 31 3.06 -16.36 -2.85
C TRP A 31 4.41 -16.72 -2.21
N ALA A 32 4.66 -18.01 -1.93
CA ALA A 32 5.91 -18.44 -1.31
C ALA A 32 7.13 -18.15 -2.21
N THR A 33 6.99 -18.39 -3.51
CA THR A 33 8.00 -18.09 -4.53
C THR A 33 8.26 -16.59 -4.61
N ALA A 34 7.20 -15.78 -4.65
CA ALA A 34 7.32 -14.32 -4.66
C ALA A 34 8.03 -13.79 -3.40
N LEU A 35 7.64 -14.26 -2.21
CA LEU A 35 8.30 -13.90 -0.95
C LEU A 35 9.79 -14.22 -0.95
N GLN A 36 10.17 -15.41 -1.42
CA GLN A 36 11.57 -15.80 -1.52
C GLN A 36 12.32 -14.89 -2.48
N PHE A 37 11.76 -14.62 -3.68
CA PHE A 37 12.37 -13.73 -4.66
C PHE A 37 12.60 -12.32 -4.08
N PHE A 38 11.60 -11.71 -3.45
CA PHE A 38 11.75 -10.37 -2.90
C PHE A 38 12.77 -10.31 -1.76
N LYS A 39 12.85 -11.34 -0.93
CA LYS A 39 13.82 -11.41 0.17
C LYS A 39 15.25 -11.67 -0.32
N GLU A 40 15.44 -12.73 -1.09
CA GLU A 40 16.76 -13.28 -1.38
C GLU A 40 17.39 -12.65 -2.62
N THR A 41 16.58 -12.24 -3.61
CA THR A 41 17.06 -11.62 -4.86
C THR A 41 16.98 -10.10 -4.80
N MET A 42 15.85 -9.55 -4.37
CA MET A 42 15.63 -8.10 -4.35
C MET A 42 16.05 -7.44 -3.03
N ASN A 43 16.56 -8.23 -2.07
CA ASN A 43 17.07 -7.77 -0.77
C ASN A 43 16.07 -6.97 0.07
N PHE A 44 14.77 -7.26 -0.06
CA PHE A 44 13.77 -6.73 0.86
C PHE A 44 13.86 -7.42 2.22
N ARG A 45 13.54 -6.68 3.28
CA ARG A 45 13.43 -7.22 4.64
C ARG A 45 11.99 -7.21 5.08
N VAL A 46 11.52 -8.31 5.67
CA VAL A 46 10.21 -8.37 6.31
C VAL A 46 10.24 -7.52 7.58
N SER A 47 9.23 -6.70 7.78
CA SER A 47 9.03 -5.90 8.98
C SER A 47 8.02 -6.55 9.91
N ASP A 48 6.90 -7.03 9.35
CA ASP A 48 5.92 -7.89 10.00
C ASP A 48 5.15 -8.69 8.92
N GLY A 49 4.25 -9.60 9.35
CA GLY A 49 3.28 -10.25 8.47
C GLY A 49 1.96 -10.57 9.19
N LEU A 50 0.91 -10.80 8.42
CA LEU A 50 -0.31 -11.46 8.87
C LEU A 50 -0.30 -12.88 8.32
N ASP A 51 -0.42 -13.86 9.22
CA ASP A 51 -0.23 -15.27 8.89
C ASP A 51 -1.16 -15.73 7.75
N GLY A 52 -0.57 -16.23 6.66
CA GLY A 52 -1.31 -16.66 5.46
C GLY A 52 -1.90 -15.55 4.59
N PHE A 53 -1.74 -14.26 4.92
CA PHE A 53 -2.37 -13.16 4.17
C PHE A 53 -1.37 -12.21 3.50
N ILE A 54 -0.34 -11.74 4.22
CA ILE A 54 0.57 -10.72 3.69
C ILE A 54 1.89 -10.69 4.47
N ALA A 55 2.98 -10.43 3.76
CA ALA A 55 4.23 -9.97 4.37
C ALA A 55 4.45 -8.48 4.05
N PHE A 56 4.69 -7.67 5.07
CA PHE A 56 5.03 -6.27 4.93
C PHE A 56 6.55 -6.14 4.83
N MET A 57 7.02 -5.61 3.71
CA MET A 57 8.43 -5.63 3.33
C MET A 57 8.96 -4.21 3.11
N ARG A 58 10.13 -3.92 3.68
CA ARG A 58 10.88 -2.67 3.49
C ARG A 58 12.10 -2.90 2.61
N CYS A 59 12.42 -1.92 1.78
CA CYS A 59 13.65 -1.88 0.99
C CYS A 59 14.59 -0.81 1.54
N PHE A 60 15.86 -1.14 1.70
CA PHE A 60 16.87 -0.14 2.08
C PHE A 60 17.04 0.90 0.95
N PRO A 61 17.24 2.19 1.25
CA PRO A 61 17.39 2.82 2.58
C PRO A 61 16.08 3.36 3.17
N ASN A 62 14.90 2.92 2.71
CA ASN A 62 13.64 3.42 3.24
C ASN A 62 13.43 2.93 4.69
N PRO A 63 13.33 3.84 5.69
CA PRO A 63 13.14 3.43 7.08
C PRO A 63 11.72 2.97 7.37
N TYR A 64 10.72 3.32 6.55
CA TYR A 64 9.33 2.97 6.86
C TYR A 64 9.09 1.46 6.97
N HIS A 65 8.16 1.08 7.84
CA HIS A 65 7.76 -0.30 8.11
C HIS A 65 7.58 -1.11 6.82
N HIS A 66 7.02 -0.53 5.76
CA HIS A 66 7.03 -1.17 4.46
C HIS A 66 6.94 -0.17 3.32
N THR A 67 7.54 -0.55 2.19
CA THR A 67 7.33 0.05 0.86
C THR A 67 6.55 -0.92 -0.03
N PHE A 68 6.55 -2.21 0.31
CA PHE A 68 5.94 -3.25 -0.49
C PHE A 68 5.20 -4.25 0.40
N GLY A 69 3.94 -4.54 0.06
CA GLY A 69 3.21 -5.65 0.62
C GLY A 69 3.19 -6.82 -0.36
N CYS A 70 3.78 -7.94 0.03
CA CYS A 70 3.66 -9.19 -0.71
C CYS A 70 2.44 -9.95 -0.17
N GLY A 71 1.29 -9.76 -0.81
CA GLY A 71 0.03 -10.38 -0.44
C GLY A 71 -0.11 -11.80 -0.99
N ASN A 72 -0.82 -12.64 -0.24
CA ASN A 72 -1.24 -13.96 -0.68
C ASN A 72 -2.57 -13.84 -1.43
N ALA A 73 -2.61 -14.26 -2.69
CA ALA A 73 -3.84 -14.21 -3.49
C ALA A 73 -4.82 -15.35 -3.18
N LEU A 74 -4.35 -16.46 -2.58
CA LEU A 74 -5.17 -17.65 -2.37
C LEU A 74 -6.44 -17.39 -1.54
N PRO A 75 -6.40 -16.61 -0.43
CA PRO A 75 -7.62 -16.25 0.31
C PRO A 75 -8.64 -15.43 -0.49
N ARG A 76 -8.24 -14.90 -1.66
CA ARG A 76 -9.05 -14.04 -2.55
C ARG A 76 -9.31 -14.69 -3.91
N GLY A 77 -9.26 -16.02 -3.99
CA GLY A 77 -9.59 -16.76 -5.21
C GLY A 77 -8.40 -17.04 -6.14
N GLY A 78 -7.17 -16.73 -5.71
CA GLY A 78 -5.95 -17.25 -6.33
C GLY A 78 -5.54 -16.60 -7.65
N SER A 79 -5.67 -15.28 -7.78
CA SER A 79 -5.19 -14.57 -8.97
C SER A 79 -4.19 -13.46 -8.62
N ASN A 80 -3.13 -13.35 -9.42
CA ASN A 80 -2.17 -12.25 -9.30
C ASN A 80 -2.89 -10.91 -9.52
N GLY A 81 -2.65 -9.94 -8.64
CA GLY A 81 -3.37 -8.67 -8.72
C GLY A 81 -2.77 -7.56 -7.87
N LEU A 82 -2.88 -6.34 -8.35
CA LEU A 82 -2.65 -5.14 -7.54
C LEU A 82 -3.73 -5.07 -6.47
N ASN A 83 -3.34 -4.99 -5.20
CA ASN A 83 -4.28 -4.84 -4.10
C ASN A 83 -4.61 -3.37 -3.87
N HIS A 84 -3.59 -2.53 -3.63
CA HIS A 84 -3.76 -1.08 -3.52
C HIS A 84 -2.44 -0.32 -3.67
N VAL A 85 -2.58 0.99 -3.85
CA VAL A 85 -1.49 1.97 -3.84
C VAL A 85 -1.70 2.98 -2.71
N ASN A 86 -0.67 3.20 -1.92
CA ASN A 86 -0.71 4.10 -0.77
C ASN A 86 -0.03 5.45 -1.02
N PHE A 87 -0.69 6.52 -0.62
CA PHE A 87 -0.14 7.87 -0.53
C PHE A 87 -0.10 8.32 0.94
N MET A 88 1.11 8.58 1.44
CA MET A 88 1.28 9.08 2.80
C MET A 88 1.03 10.59 2.85
N VAL A 89 0.21 11.02 3.81
CA VAL A 89 -0.08 12.43 4.09
C VAL A 89 0.74 12.94 5.26
N THR A 90 0.89 14.25 5.38
CA THR A 90 1.75 14.87 6.40
C THR A 90 1.10 15.03 7.77
N ASP A 91 -0.23 15.03 7.84
CA ASP A 91 -1.00 15.28 9.06
C ASP A 91 -2.19 14.33 9.16
N MET A 92 -2.63 14.04 10.37
CA MET A 92 -3.87 13.29 10.60
C MET A 92 -5.10 14.07 10.11
N ASP A 93 -5.09 15.40 10.17
CA ASP A 93 -6.19 16.23 9.69
C ASP A 93 -6.40 16.11 8.16
N ASP A 94 -5.36 15.72 7.41
CA ASP A 94 -5.47 15.42 5.97
C ASP A 94 -6.39 14.20 5.73
N ILE A 95 -6.36 13.20 6.64
CA ILE A 95 -7.24 12.02 6.60
C ILE A 95 -8.70 12.44 6.80
N GLY A 96 -8.98 13.17 7.88
CA GLY A 96 -10.35 13.64 8.18
C GLY A 96 -10.91 14.54 7.08
N THR A 97 -10.10 15.50 6.61
CA THR A 97 -10.50 16.43 5.54
C THR A 97 -10.80 15.69 4.24
N ALA A 98 -9.98 14.69 3.87
CA ALA A 98 -10.20 13.89 2.68
C ALA A 98 -11.48 13.06 2.76
N ILE A 99 -11.74 12.40 3.89
CA ILE A 99 -12.96 11.60 4.10
C ILE A 99 -14.22 12.45 3.91
N TYR A 100 -14.30 13.60 4.57
CA TYR A 100 -15.47 14.48 4.42
C TYR A 100 -15.60 15.09 3.02
N ARG A 101 -14.49 15.23 2.27
CA ARG A 101 -14.57 15.61 0.85
C ARG A 101 -15.15 14.47 0.02
N MET A 102 -14.71 13.23 0.24
CA MET A 102 -15.22 12.06 -0.47
C MET A 102 -16.73 11.92 -0.23
N GLU A 103 -17.18 12.06 1.02
CA GLU A 103 -18.60 12.06 1.38
C GLU A 103 -19.40 13.12 0.61
N ARG A 104 -18.94 14.39 0.60
CA ARG A 104 -19.61 15.48 -0.14
C ARG A 104 -19.71 15.23 -1.65
N LEU A 105 -18.80 14.43 -2.20
CA LEU A 105 -18.76 14.08 -3.62
C LEU A 105 -19.43 12.73 -3.92
N GLY A 106 -19.99 12.05 -2.91
CA GLY A 106 -20.61 10.73 -3.07
C GLY A 106 -19.62 9.61 -3.38
N VAL A 107 -18.33 9.78 -3.04
CA VAL A 107 -17.30 8.74 -3.18
C VAL A 107 -17.27 7.91 -1.89
N PRO A 108 -17.61 6.62 -1.92
CA PRO A 108 -17.62 5.79 -0.72
C PRO A 108 -16.20 5.48 -0.24
N VAL A 109 -16.01 5.49 1.08
CA VAL A 109 -14.82 4.91 1.72
C VAL A 109 -14.96 3.38 1.66
N ALA A 110 -13.97 2.72 1.08
CA ALA A 110 -13.94 1.27 0.92
C ALA A 110 -13.51 0.56 2.21
N PHE A 111 -12.66 1.18 3.03
CA PHE A 111 -12.24 0.65 4.32
C PHE A 111 -11.66 1.78 5.18
N GLY A 112 -12.09 1.88 6.44
CA GLY A 112 -11.60 2.88 7.40
C GLY A 112 -12.59 4.04 7.64
N PRO A 113 -12.13 5.13 8.29
CA PRO A 113 -10.78 5.30 8.82
C PRO A 113 -10.45 4.27 9.89
N GLY A 114 -9.18 3.86 9.96
CA GLY A 114 -8.70 2.86 10.90
C GLY A 114 -7.22 3.05 11.24
N ARG A 115 -6.68 2.21 12.11
CA ARG A 115 -5.28 2.16 12.50
C ARG A 115 -4.74 0.72 12.44
N HIS A 116 -3.78 0.50 11.56
CA HIS A 116 -3.16 -0.80 11.36
C HIS A 116 -2.29 -1.22 12.56
N PRO A 117 -2.54 -2.39 13.17
CA PRO A 117 -1.71 -2.96 14.22
C PRO A 117 -0.25 -3.25 13.84
N PRO A 118 0.07 -3.79 12.64
CA PRO A 118 1.45 -4.07 12.25
C PRO A 118 2.33 -2.81 12.22
N SER A 119 1.91 -1.79 11.48
CA SER A 119 2.69 -0.57 11.21
C SER A 119 2.42 0.58 12.18
N GLY A 120 1.28 0.54 12.89
CA GLY A 120 0.76 1.66 13.67
C GLY A 120 0.20 2.82 12.83
N SER A 121 0.18 2.71 11.50
CA SER A 121 -0.29 3.75 10.58
C SER A 121 -1.80 3.92 10.66
N ILE A 122 -2.26 5.16 10.55
CA ILE A 122 -3.69 5.48 10.37
C ILE A 122 -3.97 5.46 8.87
N PHE A 123 -5.12 4.94 8.46
CA PHE A 123 -5.47 4.73 7.06
C PHE A 123 -6.93 5.09 6.77
N PHE A 124 -7.23 5.36 5.50
CA PHE A 124 -8.51 5.02 4.89
C PHE A 124 -8.29 4.68 3.42
N TYR A 125 -9.17 3.84 2.89
CA TYR A 125 -9.15 3.36 1.52
C TYR A 125 -10.37 3.85 0.75
N PHE A 126 -10.17 4.13 -0.53
CA PHE A 126 -11.21 4.53 -1.47
C PHE A 126 -10.90 3.97 -2.85
N LEU A 127 -11.87 4.03 -3.76
CA LEU A 127 -11.68 3.58 -5.13
C LEU A 127 -11.49 4.78 -6.05
N ASP A 128 -10.60 4.65 -7.01
CA ASP A 128 -10.54 5.57 -8.14
C ASP A 128 -11.69 5.30 -9.14
N PRO A 129 -11.84 6.11 -10.21
CA PRO A 129 -12.92 5.92 -11.19
C PRO A 129 -12.90 4.58 -11.93
N ASP A 130 -11.74 3.91 -12.02
CA ASP A 130 -11.57 2.60 -12.65
C ASP A 130 -11.72 1.45 -11.64
N GLY A 131 -12.01 1.79 -10.37
CA GLY A 131 -12.23 0.85 -9.27
C GLY A 131 -10.94 0.42 -8.56
N MET A 132 -9.78 0.94 -8.93
CA MET A 132 -8.52 0.61 -8.25
C MET A 132 -8.56 1.14 -6.81
N THR A 133 -8.10 0.31 -5.87
CA THR A 133 -8.06 0.72 -4.46
C THR A 133 -6.84 1.61 -4.21
N LEU A 134 -7.12 2.78 -3.64
CA LEU A 134 -6.12 3.74 -3.19
C LEU A 134 -6.24 3.94 -1.68
N GLU A 135 -5.12 4.25 -1.04
CA GLU A 135 -5.05 4.53 0.39
C GLU A 135 -4.44 5.90 0.64
N TYR A 136 -5.02 6.65 1.58
CA TYR A 136 -4.27 7.68 2.30
C TYR A 136 -3.90 7.16 3.67
N SER A 137 -2.64 7.34 4.04
CA SER A 137 -2.17 6.99 5.38
C SER A 137 -1.39 8.09 6.06
N PHE A 138 -1.46 8.12 7.39
CA PHE A 138 -0.70 9.02 8.22
C PHE A 138 0.09 8.24 9.27
N GLY A 139 1.37 8.60 9.41
CA GLY A 139 2.31 7.90 10.27
C GLY A 139 2.57 6.46 9.80
N MET A 140 3.65 5.89 10.31
CA MET A 140 4.03 4.49 10.15
C MET A 140 5.29 4.29 10.99
N GLU A 141 5.44 3.15 11.64
CA GLU A 141 6.70 2.82 12.33
C GLU A 141 7.89 2.94 11.36
N GLU A 142 9.00 3.47 11.88
CA GLU A 142 10.27 3.53 11.18
C GLU A 142 11.26 2.56 11.82
N PHE A 143 12.00 1.86 10.97
CA PHE A 143 13.03 0.90 11.32
C PHE A 143 14.40 1.57 11.20
N PRO A 144 15.20 1.61 12.27
CA PRO A 144 16.56 2.11 12.19
C PRO A 144 17.42 1.17 11.34
N GLU A 145 18.47 1.72 10.71
CA GLU A 145 19.43 0.94 9.91
C GLU A 145 20.12 -0.15 10.74
N THR A 146 20.45 0.17 12.00
CA THR A 146 21.09 -0.74 12.94
C THR A 146 20.21 -0.96 14.16
N GLY A 147 20.22 -2.18 14.71
CA GLY A 147 19.45 -2.50 15.91
C GLY A 147 17.94 -2.56 15.72
N ALA A 148 17.45 -2.67 14.48
CA ALA A 148 16.03 -2.88 14.21
C ALA A 148 15.47 -4.11 14.93
N ARG A 149 14.23 -4.00 15.41
CA ARG A 149 13.51 -5.12 16.03
C ARG A 149 13.33 -6.28 15.04
N LYS A 150 13.15 -7.49 15.58
CA LYS A 150 12.82 -8.67 14.77
C LYS A 150 11.39 -8.55 14.19
N PRO A 151 11.12 -9.19 13.03
CA PRO A 151 9.79 -9.22 12.46
C PRO A 151 8.82 -10.03 13.32
N ARG A 152 7.56 -9.62 13.36
CA ARG A 152 6.46 -10.34 14.00
C ARG A 152 5.58 -10.97 12.94
N VAL A 153 4.93 -12.07 13.28
CA VAL A 153 3.83 -12.63 12.51
C VAL A 153 2.60 -12.57 13.41
N LEU A 154 1.60 -11.80 13.01
CA LEU A 154 0.34 -11.70 13.74
C LEU A 154 -0.65 -12.72 13.19
N GLU A 155 -1.49 -13.24 14.08
CA GLU A 155 -2.60 -14.09 13.67
C GLU A 155 -3.62 -13.28 12.87
N ALA A 156 -4.18 -13.88 11.82
CA ALA A 156 -5.20 -13.24 11.00
C ALA A 156 -6.54 -13.15 11.74
N ARG A 157 -6.79 -11.99 12.35
CA ARG A 157 -8.01 -11.66 13.08
C ARG A 157 -8.44 -10.22 12.78
N PRO A 158 -9.72 -9.85 12.96
CA PRO A 158 -10.19 -8.49 12.69
C PRO A 158 -9.39 -7.40 13.43
N ASP A 159 -9.01 -7.65 14.68
CA ASP A 159 -8.20 -6.75 15.51
C ASP A 159 -6.71 -6.70 15.13
N SER A 160 -6.24 -7.63 14.29
CA SER A 160 -4.93 -7.58 13.63
C SER A 160 -4.95 -6.75 12.33
N LEU A 161 -6.14 -6.45 11.80
CA LEU A 161 -6.32 -5.59 10.62
C LEU A 161 -6.50 -4.12 11.03
N ASP A 162 -7.31 -3.86 12.05
CA ASP A 162 -7.60 -2.52 12.52
C ASP A 162 -7.88 -2.47 14.03
N TYR A 163 -7.16 -1.60 14.75
CA TYR A 163 -7.41 -1.34 16.17
C TYR A 163 -8.75 -0.65 16.44
N TRP A 164 -9.30 0.10 15.48
CA TRP A 164 -10.51 0.89 15.68
C TRP A 164 -11.80 0.15 15.30
N GLY A 165 -11.68 -1.03 14.68
CA GLY A 165 -12.80 -1.91 14.36
C GLY A 165 -13.53 -1.59 13.05
N ALA A 166 -12.95 -0.76 12.18
CA ALA A 166 -13.41 -0.58 10.82
C ALA A 166 -13.37 -1.93 10.06
N LYS A 167 -14.22 -2.05 9.03
CA LYS A 167 -14.33 -3.26 8.22
C LYS A 167 -14.23 -2.92 6.74
N PRO A 168 -13.52 -3.73 5.94
CA PRO A 168 -13.45 -3.51 4.51
C PRO A 168 -14.80 -3.84 3.86
N ALA A 169 -15.21 -3.00 2.90
CA ALA A 169 -16.29 -3.29 1.98
C ALA A 169 -15.88 -4.43 1.02
N GLU A 170 -16.86 -5.08 0.40
CA GLU A 170 -16.61 -6.15 -0.58
C GLU A 170 -15.81 -5.66 -1.80
N THR A 171 -15.93 -4.37 -2.13
CA THR A 171 -15.21 -3.73 -3.24
C THR A 171 -13.75 -3.42 -2.93
N PHE A 172 -13.31 -3.56 -1.68
CA PHE A 172 -11.92 -3.32 -1.29
C PHE A 172 -10.99 -4.36 -1.94
N ALA A 173 -10.04 -3.87 -2.74
CA ALA A 173 -9.08 -4.66 -3.50
C ALA A 173 -9.74 -5.75 -4.39
N SER A 174 -10.94 -5.47 -4.92
CA SER A 174 -11.68 -6.40 -5.78
C SER A 174 -11.29 -6.30 -7.27
N THR A 175 -10.60 -5.23 -7.66
CA THR A 175 -10.05 -5.04 -9.01
C THR A 175 -8.54 -4.81 -8.89
N GLY A 176 -7.81 -5.04 -9.99
CA GLY A 176 -6.36 -4.86 -10.01
C GLY A 176 -5.64 -5.82 -10.94
N VAL A 177 -6.25 -6.15 -12.09
CA VAL A 177 -5.63 -7.05 -13.08
C VAL A 177 -4.27 -6.50 -13.47
N ILE A 178 -3.23 -7.31 -13.28
CA ILE A 178 -1.88 -6.98 -13.76
C ILE A 178 -1.81 -7.46 -15.19
N LEU A 179 -1.54 -6.53 -16.11
CA LEU A 179 -1.35 -6.86 -17.52
C LEU A 179 -0.11 -7.75 -17.66
N ASP A 180 -0.22 -8.78 -18.50
CA ASP A 180 0.92 -9.62 -18.84
C ASP A 180 2.05 -8.75 -19.40
N ALA A 181 3.22 -8.85 -18.79
CA ALA A 181 4.40 -8.20 -19.32
C ALA A 181 4.89 -9.03 -20.51
N THR A 182 4.85 -8.46 -21.72
CA THR A 182 5.73 -8.94 -22.80
C THR A 182 7.16 -8.66 -22.34
N PRO A 183 8.03 -9.67 -22.13
CA PRO A 183 9.37 -9.44 -21.60
C PRO A 183 10.14 -8.46 -22.49
N GLN A 184 10.42 -7.25 -22.00
CA GLN A 184 11.17 -6.24 -22.75
C GLN A 184 12.69 -6.38 -22.57
N LEU A 185 13.12 -7.19 -21.60
CA LEU A 185 14.51 -7.48 -21.30
C LEU A 185 14.66 -9.00 -21.17
N VAL A 186 15.08 -9.64 -22.26
CA VAL A 186 15.61 -11.00 -22.21
C VAL A 186 17.08 -10.83 -21.83
N GLY A 187 17.45 -11.24 -20.61
CA GLY A 187 18.85 -11.26 -20.23
C GLY A 187 19.61 -12.16 -21.22
N THR A 188 20.52 -11.59 -21.98
CA THR A 188 21.53 -12.41 -22.68
C THR A 188 22.36 -13.10 -21.61
N GLU A 189 22.51 -14.40 -21.74
CA GLU A 189 23.09 -15.31 -20.74
C GLU A 189 24.35 -14.78 -20.04
N LEU A 190 24.47 -15.08 -18.75
CA LEU A 190 25.64 -14.84 -17.91
C LEU A 190 26.86 -15.66 -18.36
#